data_AF-A0A819JMK9-F1
#
_entry.id   AF-A0A819JMK9-F1
#
_cell.length_a   1.000
_cell.length_b   1.000
_cell.length_c   1.000
_cell.angle_alpha   90.00
_cell.angle_beta   90.00
_cell.angle_gamma   90.00
#
_symmetry.space_group_name_H-M   'P 1'
#
loop_
_entity.id
_entity.type
_entity.pdbx_description
1 polymer ?
#
loop_
_entity_poly.entity_id
_entity_poly.type
_entity_poly.pdbx_seq_one_letter_code
_entity_poly.pdbx_strand_id
1 'polypeptide(L)'
;MLISTNIRSILGDLYNQSFDSSWCIFSGYLVLVLLGMLYMTFVNQAFYRLILIAYSQNRRFQSAKLYIILPIIEIIILTCILPCVLIPLNGVTYLPNDHFCYATFTNIPGILSAAAIVYIGPFCCILFIYIHITKFIHQQGNIQTLIIKQRQSRDLLITRRILIIVSLLLILGIPAMTLVFIFIITGEENPLLARIAFFPVSTSQMGLSVALLFSIPQLKNIVLNLRTANTVMPVNRAVQMRTITGT
;
A
#
# COMPACT_ATOMS: atom_id res chain seq x y z
N MET A 1 11.30 -2.39 9.10
CA MET A 1 11.00 -3.71 9.72
C MET A 1 11.39 -4.88 8.83
N LEU A 2 10.96 -4.94 7.56
CA LEU A 2 11.32 -6.03 6.63
C LEU A 2 12.84 -6.28 6.50
N ILE A 3 13.64 -5.22 6.47
CA ILE A 3 15.11 -5.35 6.44
C ILE A 3 15.63 -6.00 7.73
N SER A 4 15.06 -5.65 8.88
CA SER A 4 15.46 -6.21 10.19
C SER A 4 15.10 -7.70 10.30
N THR A 5 13.93 -8.11 9.80
CA THR A 5 13.54 -9.53 9.77
C THR A 5 14.44 -10.35 8.85
N ASN A 6 14.83 -9.81 7.69
CA ASN A 6 15.80 -10.46 6.80
C ASN A 6 17.19 -10.58 7.43
N ILE A 7 17.69 -9.53 8.08
CA ILE A 7 18.99 -9.57 8.77
C ILE A 7 18.97 -10.63 9.88
N ARG A 8 17.89 -10.72 10.67
CA ARG A 8 17.75 -11.75 11.71
C ARG A 8 17.75 -13.16 11.16
N SER A 9 17.06 -13.39 10.04
CA SER A 9 17.07 -14.70 9.38
C SER A 9 18.48 -15.07 8.90
N ILE A 10 19.21 -14.15 8.27
CA ILE A 10 20.60 -14.37 7.83
C ILE A 10 21.54 -14.63 9.02
N LEU A 11 21.41 -13.87 10.11
CA LEU A 11 22.22 -14.07 11.32
C LEU A 11 21.87 -15.39 12.01
N GLY A 12 20.59 -15.78 12.01
CA GLY A 12 20.12 -17.06 12.51
C GLY A 12 20.76 -18.21 11.76
N ASP A 13 20.72 -18.17 10.42
CA ASP A 13 21.32 -19.20 9.56
C ASP A 13 22.86 -19.29 9.74
N LEU A 14 23.55 -18.16 9.88
CA LEU A 14 25.01 -18.11 9.98
C LEU A 14 25.54 -18.55 11.35
N TYR A 15 24.84 -18.19 12.44
CA TYR A 15 25.33 -18.38 13.81
C TYR A 15 24.50 -19.38 14.61
N ASN A 16 23.46 -19.98 14.01
CA ASN A 16 22.50 -20.87 14.65
C ASN A 16 21.89 -20.27 15.95
N GLN A 17 21.65 -18.96 15.95
CA GLN A 17 21.09 -18.25 17.10
C GLN A 17 19.56 -18.22 17.04
N SER A 18 18.92 -18.55 18.16
CA SER A 18 17.49 -18.38 18.31
C SER A 18 17.14 -16.93 18.68
N PHE A 19 16.11 -16.38 18.04
CA PHE A 19 15.60 -15.03 18.31
C PHE A 19 14.19 -15.07 18.93
N ASP A 20 13.84 -16.18 19.57
CA ASP A 20 12.56 -16.37 20.23
C ASP A 20 12.42 -15.39 21.40
N SER A 21 11.69 -14.31 21.15
CA SER A 21 11.55 -13.19 22.06
C SER A 21 10.19 -12.54 21.84
N SER A 22 9.59 -11.99 22.91
CA SER A 22 8.34 -11.24 22.80
C SER A 22 8.43 -10.10 21.80
N TRP A 23 9.63 -9.53 21.61
CA TRP A 23 9.88 -8.50 20.60
C TRP A 23 9.77 -9.02 19.16
N CYS A 24 10.18 -10.26 18.91
CA CYS A 24 10.03 -10.91 17.61
C CYS A 24 8.54 -11.08 17.27
N ILE A 25 7.75 -11.60 18.21
CA ILE A 25 6.30 -11.76 18.07
C ILE A 25 5.62 -10.40 17.84
N PHE A 26 5.94 -9.39 18.66
CA PHE A 26 5.44 -8.03 18.51
C PHE A 26 5.78 -7.43 17.14
N SER A 27 7.02 -7.63 16.66
CA SER A 27 7.44 -7.19 15.33
C SER A 27 6.64 -7.88 14.21
N GLY A 28 6.29 -9.15 14.35
CA GLY A 28 5.44 -9.86 13.39
C GLY A 28 4.04 -9.25 13.32
N TYR A 29 3.42 -8.96 14.46
CA TYR A 29 2.14 -8.23 14.50
C TYR A 29 2.24 -6.84 13.89
N LEU A 30 3.32 -6.10 14.18
CA LEU A 30 3.48 -4.75 13.63
C LEU A 30 3.60 -4.77 12.10
N VAL A 31 4.24 -5.80 11.52
CA VAL A 31 4.28 -5.98 10.06
C VAL A 31 2.88 -6.20 9.49
N LEU A 32 2.04 -7.01 10.12
CA LEU A 32 0.65 -7.23 9.68
C LEU A 32 -0.20 -5.96 9.80
N VAL A 33 -0.04 -5.19 10.88
CA VAL A 33 -0.71 -3.90 11.06
C VAL A 33 -0.28 -2.91 9.97
N LEU A 34 1.03 -2.78 9.72
CA LEU A 34 1.56 -1.90 8.67
C LEU A 34 1.05 -2.30 7.27
N LEU A 35 0.95 -3.60 7.01
CA LEU A 35 0.37 -4.11 5.76
C LEU A 35 -1.13 -3.76 5.65
N GLY A 36 -1.89 -3.93 6.73
CA GLY A 36 -3.29 -3.53 6.82
C GLY A 36 -3.49 -2.04 6.56
N MET A 37 -2.67 -1.19 7.19
CA MET A 37 -2.67 0.26 7.01
C MET A 37 -2.41 0.65 5.55
N LEU A 38 -1.50 -0.06 4.88
CA LEU A 38 -1.21 0.18 3.47
C LEU A 38 -2.45 -0.09 2.60
N TYR A 39 -3.14 -1.22 2.81
CA TYR A 39 -4.33 -1.57 2.04
C TYR A 39 -5.51 -0.63 2.31
N MET A 40 -5.76 -0.33 3.58
CA MET A 40 -6.83 0.55 3.99
C MET A 40 -6.60 2.02 3.55
N THR A 41 -5.35 2.44 3.37
CA THR A 41 -5.04 3.71 2.71
C THR A 41 -5.63 3.80 1.30
N PHE A 42 -5.67 2.70 0.52
CA PHE A 42 -6.36 2.71 -0.79
C PHE A 42 -7.87 2.77 -0.65
N VAL A 43 -8.43 2.11 0.38
CA VAL A 43 -9.87 2.20 0.70
C VAL A 43 -10.24 3.66 0.99
N ASN A 44 -9.46 4.35 1.82
CA ASN A 44 -9.66 5.76 2.11
C ASN A 44 -9.58 6.63 0.85
N GLN A 45 -8.57 6.41 0.00
CA GLN A 45 -8.46 7.12 -1.28
C GLN A 45 -9.68 6.89 -2.18
N ALA A 46 -10.20 5.66 -2.25
CA ALA A 46 -11.41 5.34 -3.01
C ALA A 46 -12.65 6.01 -2.37
N PHE A 47 -12.76 5.99 -1.05
CA PHE A 47 -13.87 6.59 -0.32
C PHE A 47 -13.91 8.11 -0.46
N TYR A 48 -12.75 8.78 -0.41
CA TYR A 48 -12.66 10.23 -0.66
C TYR A 48 -13.12 10.58 -2.07
N ARG A 49 -12.82 9.74 -3.07
CA ARG A 49 -13.33 9.93 -4.43
C ARG A 49 -14.83 9.74 -4.52
N LEU A 50 -15.37 8.75 -3.82
CA LEU A 50 -16.81 8.55 -3.75
C LEU A 50 -17.50 9.78 -3.19
N ILE A 51 -17.00 10.34 -2.09
CA ILE A 51 -17.55 11.58 -1.50
C ILE A 51 -17.48 12.74 -2.51
N LEU A 52 -16.33 12.92 -3.16
CA LEU A 52 -16.13 14.02 -4.10
C LEU A 52 -17.05 13.93 -5.33
N ILE A 53 -17.24 12.72 -5.87
CA ILE A 53 -18.03 12.49 -7.10
C ILE A 53 -19.52 12.38 -6.79
N ALA A 54 -19.91 11.52 -5.85
CA ALA A 54 -21.31 11.21 -5.57
C ALA A 54 -21.99 12.23 -4.64
N TYR A 55 -21.23 12.84 -3.73
CA TYR A 55 -21.76 13.74 -2.69
C TYR A 55 -21.20 15.17 -2.81
N SER A 56 -20.93 15.61 -4.05
CA SER A 56 -20.34 16.93 -4.33
C SER A 56 -21.13 18.11 -3.75
N GLN A 57 -22.46 17.95 -3.61
CA GLN A 57 -23.37 19.00 -3.11
C GLN A 57 -23.42 19.08 -1.57
N ASN A 58 -23.08 17.99 -0.87
CA ASN A 58 -23.22 17.91 0.59
C ASN A 58 -21.95 18.38 1.31
N ARG A 59 -21.92 19.67 1.70
CA ARG A 59 -20.77 20.29 2.42
C ARG A 59 -20.31 19.55 3.68
N ARG A 60 -21.19 18.83 4.38
CA ARG A 60 -20.85 18.08 5.60
C ARG A 60 -19.79 16.99 5.33
N PHE A 61 -19.90 16.26 4.22
CA PHE A 61 -18.97 15.18 3.88
C PHE A 61 -17.62 15.69 3.36
N GLN A 62 -17.54 16.95 2.93
CA GLN A 62 -16.31 17.56 2.42
C GLN A 62 -15.47 18.23 3.53
N SER A 63 -15.84 18.04 4.79
CA SER A 63 -15.07 18.62 5.89
C SER A 63 -13.69 17.98 6.03
N ALA A 64 -12.66 18.81 6.20
CA ALA A 64 -11.29 18.32 6.44
C ALA A 64 -11.20 17.42 7.69
N LYS A 65 -12.11 17.64 8.66
CA LYS A 65 -12.21 16.81 9.87
C LYS A 65 -12.50 15.35 9.54
N LEU A 66 -13.42 15.07 8.61
CA LEU A 66 -13.74 13.70 8.21
C LEU A 66 -12.48 12.99 7.66
N TYR A 67 -11.70 13.70 6.86
CA TYR A 67 -10.49 13.15 6.24
C TYR A 67 -9.37 12.85 7.24
N ILE A 68 -9.32 13.55 8.38
CA ILE A 68 -8.36 13.27 9.45
C ILE A 68 -8.88 12.19 10.41
N ILE A 69 -10.18 12.20 10.70
CA ILE A 69 -10.80 11.24 11.62
C ILE A 69 -10.77 9.82 11.04
N LEU A 70 -11.00 9.66 9.73
CA LEU A 70 -11.11 8.35 9.09
C LEU A 70 -9.81 7.51 9.21
N PRO A 71 -8.60 8.01 8.90
CA PRO A 71 -7.36 7.28 9.12
C PRO A 71 -7.06 7.02 10.60
N ILE A 72 -7.45 7.92 11.51
CA ILE A 72 -7.27 7.71 12.96
C ILE A 72 -8.11 6.52 13.44
N ILE A 73 -9.38 6.47 13.01
CA ILE A 73 -10.28 5.35 13.31
C ILE A 73 -9.72 4.05 12.74
N GLU A 74 -9.22 4.07 11.51
CA GLU A 74 -8.58 2.92 10.87
C GLU A 74 -7.36 2.42 11.66
N ILE A 75 -6.47 3.33 12.08
CA ILE A 75 -5.31 2.98 12.90
C ILE A 75 -5.78 2.27 14.16
N ILE A 76 -6.75 2.85 14.88
CA ILE A 76 -7.29 2.27 16.11
C ILE A 76 -7.88 0.88 15.84
N ILE A 77 -8.70 0.74 14.78
CA ILE A 77 -9.30 -0.54 14.38
C ILE A 77 -8.21 -1.57 14.10
N LEU A 78 -7.20 -1.24 13.29
CA LEU A 78 -6.14 -2.18 12.94
C LEU A 78 -5.21 -2.50 14.11
N THR A 79 -4.90 -1.53 14.98
CA THR A 79 -4.03 -1.79 16.14
C THR A 79 -4.74 -2.51 17.27
N CYS A 80 -6.07 -2.37 17.40
CA CYS A 80 -6.82 -2.98 18.49
C CYS A 80 -7.50 -4.28 18.04
N ILE A 81 -8.22 -4.28 16.92
CA ILE A 81 -9.03 -5.43 16.50
C ILE A 81 -8.15 -6.54 15.91
N LEU A 82 -7.16 -6.19 15.07
CA LEU A 82 -6.33 -7.20 14.41
C LEU A 82 -5.57 -8.07 15.44
N PRO A 83 -4.89 -7.52 16.46
CA PRO A 83 -4.26 -8.36 17.48
C PRO A 83 -5.28 -9.09 18.36
N CYS A 84 -6.43 -8.49 18.68
CA CYS A 84 -7.48 -9.18 19.45
C CYS A 84 -8.00 -10.44 18.75
N VAL A 85 -8.01 -10.48 17.42
CA VAL A 85 -8.40 -11.67 16.65
C VAL A 85 -7.23 -12.66 16.53
N LEU A 86 -6.02 -12.17 16.26
CA LEU A 86 -4.88 -13.04 15.95
C LEU A 86 -4.15 -13.59 17.18
N ILE A 87 -4.10 -12.86 18.29
CA ILE A 87 -3.40 -13.30 19.52
C ILE A 87 -4.04 -14.59 20.07
N PRO A 88 -5.36 -14.69 20.25
CA PRO A 88 -5.99 -15.93 20.75
C PRO A 88 -5.77 -17.13 19.83
N LEU A 89 -5.55 -16.87 18.53
CA LEU A 89 -5.32 -17.92 17.55
C LEU A 89 -3.85 -18.38 17.53
N ASN A 90 -2.91 -17.73 18.23
CA ASN A 90 -1.47 -17.87 17.98
C ASN A 90 -1.14 -17.55 16.51
N GLY A 91 -1.69 -16.45 16.01
CA GLY A 91 -1.56 -16.02 14.62
C GLY A 91 -0.16 -15.58 14.22
N VAL A 92 0.76 -15.38 15.18
CA VAL A 92 2.18 -15.11 14.93
C VAL A 92 2.99 -15.96 15.89
N THR A 93 3.85 -16.82 15.36
CA THR A 93 4.73 -17.71 16.12
C THR A 93 6.16 -17.60 15.62
N TYR A 94 7.12 -17.95 16.49
CA TYR A 94 8.52 -18.06 16.10
C TYR A 94 8.74 -19.34 15.30
N LEU A 95 9.32 -19.24 14.11
CA LEU A 95 9.69 -20.39 13.29
C LEU A 95 11.17 -20.72 13.56
N PRO A 96 11.48 -21.84 14.24
CA PRO A 96 12.84 -22.16 14.64
C PRO A 96 13.75 -22.43 13.44
N ASN A 97 13.21 -22.99 12.34
CA ASN A 97 13.97 -23.31 11.13
C ASN A 97 14.37 -22.07 10.30
N ASP A 98 13.68 -20.94 10.50
CA ASP A 98 13.87 -19.74 9.68
C ASP A 98 14.30 -18.50 10.49
N HIS A 99 14.36 -18.64 11.81
CA HIS A 99 14.84 -17.63 12.75
C HIS A 99 14.08 -16.28 12.71
N PHE A 100 12.80 -16.27 12.33
CA PHE A 100 11.91 -15.10 12.40
C PHE A 100 10.51 -15.43 12.94
N CYS A 101 9.76 -14.39 13.33
CA CYS A 101 8.37 -14.54 13.76
C CYS A 101 7.42 -14.09 12.67
N TYR A 102 6.49 -14.96 12.32
CA TYR A 102 5.48 -14.70 11.28
C TYR A 102 4.22 -15.53 11.53
N ALA A 103 3.20 -15.30 10.72
CA ALA A 103 2.02 -16.15 10.72
C ALA A 103 2.37 -17.54 10.16
N THR A 104 2.45 -18.55 11.03
CA THR A 104 2.70 -19.94 10.63
C THR A 104 1.58 -20.45 9.73
N PHE A 105 1.95 -21.20 8.68
CA PHE A 105 0.99 -21.79 7.75
C PHE A 105 0.12 -22.86 8.41
N THR A 106 0.64 -23.52 9.46
CA THR A 106 -0.12 -24.46 10.31
C THR A 106 -1.40 -23.87 10.90
N ASN A 107 -1.43 -22.56 11.17
CA ASN A 107 -2.58 -21.89 11.75
C ASN A 107 -3.52 -21.33 10.68
N ILE A 108 -4.22 -22.24 9.99
CA ILE A 108 -5.17 -21.91 8.92
C ILE A 108 -6.18 -20.84 9.36
N PRO A 109 -6.83 -20.91 10.54
CA PRO A 109 -7.75 -19.86 10.99
C PRO A 109 -7.08 -18.49 11.15
N GLY A 110 -5.86 -18.45 11.69
CA GLY A 110 -5.08 -17.22 11.83
C GLY A 110 -4.75 -16.59 10.47
N ILE A 111 -4.34 -17.39 9.49
CA ILE A 111 -4.03 -16.89 8.14
C ILE A 111 -5.29 -16.45 7.41
N LEU A 112 -6.37 -17.23 7.45
CA LEU A 112 -7.62 -16.87 6.78
C LEU A 112 -8.21 -15.59 7.38
N SER A 113 -8.17 -15.42 8.70
CA SER A 113 -8.61 -14.19 9.35
C SER A 113 -7.71 -13.00 9.02
N ALA A 114 -6.39 -13.18 9.03
CA ALA A 114 -5.45 -12.14 8.59
C ALA A 114 -5.69 -11.75 7.12
N ALA A 115 -5.82 -12.71 6.21
CA ALA A 115 -6.08 -12.47 4.79
C ALA A 115 -7.45 -11.79 4.59
N ALA A 116 -8.48 -12.20 5.33
CA ALA A 116 -9.79 -11.59 5.28
C ALA A 116 -9.75 -10.11 5.69
N ILE A 117 -9.07 -9.78 6.79
CA ILE A 117 -9.03 -8.43 7.34
C ILE A 117 -8.06 -7.52 6.58
N VAL A 118 -6.86 -8.01 6.26
CA VAL A 118 -5.76 -7.20 5.71
C VAL A 118 -5.85 -7.07 4.19
N TYR A 119 -6.44 -8.04 3.50
CA TYR A 119 -6.38 -8.12 2.04
C TYR A 119 -7.75 -8.19 1.37
N ILE A 120 -8.54 -9.25 1.64
CA ILE A 120 -9.82 -9.49 0.96
C ILE A 120 -10.84 -8.39 1.31
N GLY A 121 -10.95 -8.03 2.59
CA GLY A 121 -11.86 -6.99 3.07
C GLY A 121 -11.62 -5.64 2.39
N PRO A 122 -10.40 -5.06 2.48
CA PRO A 122 -10.06 -3.82 1.80
C PRO A 122 -10.32 -3.89 0.29
N PHE A 123 -10.00 -5.02 -0.34
CA PHE A 123 -10.26 -5.22 -1.76
C PHE A 123 -11.76 -5.18 -2.10
N CYS A 124 -12.59 -5.91 -1.37
CA CYS A 124 -14.05 -5.90 -1.52
C CYS A 124 -14.62 -4.49 -1.31
N CYS A 125 -14.14 -3.76 -0.31
CA CYS A 125 -14.52 -2.37 -0.07
C CYS A 125 -14.19 -1.46 -1.26
N ILE A 126 -12.98 -1.58 -1.83
CA ILE A 126 -12.55 -0.81 -3.00
C ILE A 126 -13.43 -1.13 -4.21
N LEU A 127 -13.68 -2.41 -4.50
CA LEU A 127 -14.55 -2.83 -5.60
C LEU A 127 -15.97 -2.27 -5.45
N PHE A 128 -16.54 -2.40 -4.24
CA PHE A 128 -17.86 -1.88 -3.94
C PHE A 128 -17.95 -0.36 -4.19
N ILE A 129 -16.97 0.39 -3.68
CA ILE A 129 -16.89 1.84 -3.90
C ILE A 129 -16.82 2.17 -5.40
N TYR A 130 -16.00 1.46 -6.18
CA TYR A 130 -15.87 1.73 -7.60
C TYR A 130 -17.10 1.35 -8.42
N ILE A 131 -17.79 0.27 -8.07
CA ILE A 131 -19.08 -0.08 -8.66
C ILE A 131 -20.08 1.05 -8.42
N HIS A 132 -20.14 1.59 -7.19
CA HIS A 132 -20.98 2.73 -6.85
C HIS A 132 -20.64 4.00 -7.64
N ILE A 133 -19.36 4.35 -7.73
CA ILE A 133 -18.89 5.50 -8.53
C ILE A 133 -19.30 5.33 -10.00
N THR A 134 -19.09 4.14 -10.57
CA THR A 134 -19.39 3.87 -11.97
C THR A 134 -20.88 3.96 -12.25
N LYS A 135 -21.72 3.37 -11.39
CA LYS A 135 -23.18 3.48 -11.47
C LYS A 135 -23.65 4.93 -11.41
N PHE A 136 -23.09 5.72 -10.49
CA PHE A 136 -23.43 7.13 -10.33
C PHE A 136 -23.06 7.96 -11.57
N ILE A 137 -21.86 7.76 -12.12
CA ILE A 137 -21.42 8.47 -13.34
C ILE A 137 -22.31 8.10 -14.52
N HIS A 138 -22.66 6.82 -14.68
CA HIS A 138 -23.51 6.38 -15.79
C HIS A 138 -24.91 7.01 -15.72
N GLN A 139 -25.48 7.14 -14.51
CA GLN A 139 -26.78 7.80 -14.31
C GLN A 139 -26.74 9.30 -14.62
N GLN A 140 -25.64 10.00 -14.30
CA GLN A 140 -25.53 11.44 -14.55
C GLN A 140 -25.07 11.82 -15.96
N GLY A 141 -24.45 10.90 -16.71
CA GLY A 141 -23.87 11.18 -18.03
C GLY A 141 -24.84 11.73 -19.08
N ASN A 142 -26.15 11.52 -18.92
CA ASN A 142 -27.17 11.98 -19.87
C ASN A 142 -27.61 13.44 -19.68
N ILE A 143 -27.31 14.08 -18.53
CA ILE A 143 -27.87 15.39 -18.16
C ILE A 143 -26.79 16.47 -17.97
N GLN A 144 -25.50 16.11 -18.06
CA GLN A 144 -24.41 17.01 -17.66
C GLN A 144 -23.89 17.94 -18.75
N THR A 145 -23.52 19.16 -18.34
CA THR A 145 -22.86 20.17 -19.16
C THR A 145 -21.41 19.81 -19.48
N LEU A 146 -20.89 20.37 -20.57
CA LEU A 146 -19.56 20.07 -21.13
C LEU A 146 -18.40 20.32 -20.14
N ILE A 147 -18.54 21.31 -19.25
CA ILE A 147 -17.57 21.63 -18.19
C ILE A 147 -17.50 20.52 -17.12
N ILE A 148 -18.65 19.98 -16.72
CA ILE A 148 -18.72 18.88 -15.74
C ILE A 148 -18.09 17.62 -16.34
N LYS A 149 -18.35 17.38 -17.64
CA LYS A 149 -17.79 16.24 -18.39
C LYS A 149 -16.25 16.26 -18.41
N GLN A 150 -15.62 17.44 -18.60
CA GLN A 150 -14.16 17.57 -18.56
C GLN A 150 -13.57 17.32 -17.16
N ARG A 151 -14.26 17.78 -16.09
CA ARG A 151 -13.84 17.50 -14.71
C ARG A 151 -13.95 16.00 -14.40
N GLN A 152 -15.05 15.38 -14.80
CA GLN A 152 -15.26 13.94 -14.65
C GLN A 152 -14.23 13.10 -15.41
N SER A 153 -13.83 13.49 -16.63
CA SER A 153 -12.80 12.74 -17.38
C SER A 153 -11.44 12.75 -16.67
N ARG A 154 -11.09 13.86 -16.00
CA ARG A 154 -9.88 13.92 -15.19
C ARG A 154 -9.99 13.00 -13.96
N ASP A 155 -11.11 13.04 -13.25
CA ASP A 155 -11.31 12.22 -12.06
C ASP A 155 -11.34 10.72 -12.40
N LEU A 156 -11.96 10.35 -13.53
CA LEU A 156 -11.94 9.00 -14.11
C LEU A 156 -10.53 8.53 -14.46
N LEU A 157 -9.68 9.40 -15.04
CA LEU A 157 -8.30 9.04 -15.35
C LEU A 157 -7.53 8.68 -14.08
N ILE A 158 -7.68 9.47 -13.01
CA ILE A 158 -6.99 9.17 -11.76
C ILE A 158 -7.59 7.91 -11.10
N THR A 159 -8.91 7.69 -11.21
CA THR A 159 -9.57 6.46 -10.74
C THR A 159 -9.04 5.22 -11.46
N ARG A 160 -8.87 5.30 -12.79
CA ARG A 160 -8.26 4.23 -13.59
C ARG A 160 -6.85 3.90 -13.11
N ARG A 161 -6.04 4.91 -12.75
CA ARG A 161 -4.69 4.68 -12.20
C ARG A 161 -4.73 3.92 -10.88
N ILE A 162 -5.63 4.30 -9.95
CA ILE A 162 -5.76 3.57 -8.68
C ILE A 162 -6.24 2.15 -8.90
N LEU A 163 -7.21 1.93 -9.80
CA LEU A 163 -7.65 0.58 -10.16
C LEU A 163 -6.49 -0.25 -10.71
N ILE A 164 -5.64 0.31 -11.59
CA ILE A 164 -4.44 -0.38 -12.08
C ILE A 164 -3.50 -0.73 -10.92
N ILE A 165 -3.24 0.20 -9.99
CA ILE A 165 -2.38 -0.05 -8.83
C ILE A 165 -2.95 -1.15 -7.94
N VAL A 166 -4.26 -1.13 -7.67
CA VAL A 166 -4.94 -2.16 -6.86
C VAL A 166 -4.93 -3.52 -7.58
N SER A 167 -5.15 -3.56 -8.89
CA SER A 167 -5.03 -4.78 -9.68
C SER A 167 -3.60 -5.33 -9.70
N LEU A 168 -2.58 -4.46 -9.76
CA LEU A 168 -1.18 -4.88 -9.68
C LEU A 168 -0.84 -5.45 -8.28
N LEU A 169 -1.33 -4.81 -7.21
CA LEU A 169 -1.20 -5.33 -5.85
C LEU A 169 -1.85 -6.72 -5.72
N LEU A 170 -3.03 -6.90 -6.32
CA LEU A 170 -3.72 -8.19 -6.33
C LEU A 170 -2.88 -9.28 -7.02
N ILE A 171 -2.43 -8.99 -8.24
CA ILE A 171 -1.63 -9.94 -9.04
C ILE A 171 -0.37 -10.31 -8.26
N LEU A 172 0.24 -9.35 -7.57
CA LEU A 172 1.43 -9.60 -6.77
C LEU A 172 1.15 -10.36 -5.45
N GLY A 173 -0.09 -10.32 -4.97
CA GLY A 173 -0.56 -11.15 -3.85
C GLY A 173 -0.90 -12.59 -4.24
N ILE A 174 -1.15 -12.87 -5.53
CA ILE A 174 -1.46 -14.23 -6.03
C ILE A 174 -0.37 -15.24 -5.66
N PRO A 175 0.94 -14.99 -5.86
CA PRO A 175 1.99 -15.89 -5.41
C PRO A 175 1.84 -16.31 -3.95
N ALA A 176 1.65 -15.35 -3.03
CA ALA A 176 1.47 -15.66 -1.61
C ALA A 176 0.24 -16.54 -1.36
N MET A 177 -0.88 -16.29 -2.04
CA MET A 177 -2.08 -17.12 -1.94
C MET A 177 -1.87 -18.51 -2.54
N THR A 178 -1.15 -18.64 -3.65
CA THR A 178 -0.81 -19.95 -4.24
C THR A 178 0.08 -20.76 -3.31
N LEU A 179 0.99 -20.11 -2.59
CA LEU A 179 1.84 -20.75 -1.59
C LEU A 179 1.03 -21.30 -0.41
N VAL A 180 0.08 -20.52 0.11
CA VAL A 180 -0.89 -20.99 1.13
C VAL A 180 -1.69 -22.18 0.60
N PHE A 181 -2.15 -22.12 -0.65
CA PHE A 181 -2.94 -23.18 -1.25
C PHE A 181 -2.15 -24.48 -1.44
N ILE A 182 -0.89 -24.37 -1.89
CA ILE A 182 0.03 -25.51 -1.97
C ILE A 182 0.21 -26.13 -0.58
N PHE A 183 0.46 -25.31 0.44
CA PHE A 183 0.58 -25.79 1.81
C PHE A 183 -0.67 -26.55 2.30
N ILE A 184 -1.86 -26.04 2.02
CA ILE A 184 -3.12 -26.71 2.39
C ILE A 184 -3.23 -28.09 1.72
N ILE A 185 -2.71 -28.26 0.50
CA ILE A 185 -2.74 -29.54 -0.22
C ILE A 185 -1.65 -30.50 0.25
N THR A 186 -0.41 -30.01 0.41
CA THR A 186 0.75 -30.86 0.70
C THR A 186 0.92 -31.14 2.19
N GLY A 187 0.46 -30.23 3.06
CA GLY A 187 0.70 -30.27 4.50
C GLY A 187 2.15 -29.97 4.90
N GLU A 188 3.03 -29.61 3.95
CA GLU A 188 4.46 -29.40 4.19
C GLU A 188 4.84 -27.92 4.08
N GLU A 189 5.38 -27.37 5.18
CA GLU A 189 5.96 -26.02 5.19
C GLU A 189 7.39 -26.06 4.61
N ASN A 190 7.56 -25.57 3.38
CA ASN A 190 8.91 -25.38 2.83
C ASN A 190 9.54 -24.11 3.42
N PRO A 191 10.74 -24.15 4.02
CA PRO A 191 11.38 -22.95 4.61
C PRO A 191 11.69 -21.88 3.56
N LEU A 192 12.00 -22.29 2.32
CA LEU A 192 12.22 -21.39 1.19
C LEU A 192 10.97 -20.58 0.82
N LEU A 193 9.78 -21.12 1.10
CA LEU A 193 8.49 -20.55 0.71
C LEU A 193 8.28 -19.18 1.36
N ALA A 194 8.60 -19.08 2.65
CA ALA A 194 8.44 -17.84 3.41
C ALA A 194 9.42 -16.75 2.93
N ARG A 195 10.66 -17.12 2.63
CA ARG A 195 11.68 -16.21 2.07
C ARG A 195 11.27 -15.68 0.70
N ILE A 196 10.76 -16.56 -0.16
CA ILE A 196 10.26 -16.19 -1.49
C ILE A 196 9.04 -15.26 -1.36
N ALA A 197 8.14 -15.49 -0.39
CA ALA A 197 6.96 -14.66 -0.19
C ALA A 197 7.28 -13.19 0.17
N PHE A 198 8.43 -12.91 0.80
CA PHE A 198 8.85 -11.54 1.13
C PHE A 198 9.28 -10.71 -0.09
N PHE A 199 9.73 -11.34 -1.17
CA PHE A 199 10.15 -10.64 -2.40
C PHE A 199 8.98 -9.92 -3.09
N PRO A 200 7.83 -10.58 -3.35
CA PRO A 200 6.61 -9.94 -3.83
C PRO A 200 6.16 -8.78 -2.94
N VAL A 201 6.20 -8.94 -1.61
CA VAL A 201 5.77 -7.86 -0.69
C VAL A 201 6.71 -6.65 -0.80
N SER A 202 8.02 -6.87 -0.85
CA SER A 202 9.01 -5.79 -0.95
C SER A 202 8.93 -5.09 -2.32
N THR A 203 8.74 -5.86 -3.39
CA THR A 203 8.60 -5.33 -4.75
C THR A 203 7.27 -4.61 -4.97
N SER A 204 6.15 -5.04 -4.35
CA SER A 204 4.90 -4.25 -4.36
C SER A 204 5.09 -2.94 -3.65
N GLN A 205 5.70 -2.93 -2.46
CA GLN A 205 5.91 -1.70 -1.72
C GLN A 205 6.74 -0.70 -2.53
N MET A 206 7.83 -1.15 -3.15
CA MET A 206 8.65 -0.31 -4.02
C MET A 206 7.88 0.17 -5.26
N GLY A 207 7.20 -0.74 -5.95
CA GLY A 207 6.38 -0.43 -7.12
C GLY A 207 5.26 0.57 -6.78
N LEU A 208 4.71 0.47 -5.58
CA LEU A 208 3.67 1.35 -5.09
C LEU A 208 4.20 2.75 -4.74
N SER A 209 5.33 2.85 -4.06
CA SER A 209 5.99 4.13 -3.81
C SER A 209 6.28 4.87 -5.13
N VAL A 210 6.76 4.13 -6.13
CA VAL A 210 6.99 4.66 -7.49
C VAL A 210 5.67 5.07 -8.16
N ALA A 211 4.64 4.22 -8.09
CA ALA A 211 3.34 4.51 -8.68
C ALA A 211 2.67 5.73 -8.05
N LEU A 212 2.80 5.92 -6.74
CA LEU A 212 2.32 7.11 -6.02
C LEU A 212 3.06 8.36 -6.49
N LEU A 213 4.38 8.29 -6.66
CA LEU A 213 5.19 9.40 -7.15
C LEU A 213 4.78 9.84 -8.56
N PHE A 214 4.45 8.90 -9.45
CA PHE A 214 3.95 9.21 -10.79
C PHE A 214 2.48 9.62 -10.83
N SER A 215 1.68 9.16 -9.86
CA SER A 215 0.24 9.45 -9.82
C SER A 215 -0.08 10.83 -9.28
N ILE A 216 0.76 11.39 -8.41
CA ILE A 216 0.57 12.73 -7.82
C ILE A 216 1.24 13.79 -8.71
N PRO A 217 0.48 14.59 -9.49
CA PRO A 217 1.04 15.53 -10.45
C PRO A 217 1.87 16.64 -9.79
N GLN A 218 1.52 17.04 -8.57
CA GLN A 218 2.29 18.03 -7.80
C GLN A 218 3.69 17.50 -7.45
N LEU A 219 3.78 16.25 -7.01
CA LEU A 219 5.05 15.62 -6.67
C LEU A 219 5.92 15.42 -7.90
N LYS A 220 5.31 14.97 -9.01
CA LYS A 220 5.96 14.91 -10.32
C LYS A 220 6.55 16.26 -10.74
N ASN A 221 5.80 17.35 -10.60
CA ASN A 221 6.29 18.69 -10.94
C ASN A 221 7.44 19.14 -10.03
N ILE A 222 7.37 18.88 -8.73
CA ILE A 222 8.48 19.20 -7.80
C ILE A 222 9.74 18.42 -8.19
N VAL A 223 9.63 17.12 -8.44
CA VAL A 223 10.77 16.26 -8.82
C VAL A 223 11.35 16.68 -10.17
N LEU A 224 10.51 16.97 -11.16
CA LEU A 224 10.97 17.45 -12.47
C LEU A 224 11.65 18.82 -12.37
N ASN A 225 11.11 19.74 -11.56
CA ASN A 225 11.68 21.06 -11.35
C ASN A 225 13.03 21.02 -10.60
N LEU A 226 13.19 20.11 -9.63
CA LEU A 226 14.49 19.89 -8.98
C LEU A 226 15.54 19.36 -9.97
N ARG A 227 15.12 18.54 -10.93
CA ARG A 227 16.01 18.03 -11.98
C ARG A 227 16.47 19.14 -12.94
N THR A 228 15.60 20.08 -13.29
CA THR A 228 15.96 21.26 -14.12
C THR A 228 16.68 22.35 -13.35
N ALA A 229 16.49 22.47 -12.03
CA ALA A 229 17.28 23.41 -11.21
C ALA A 229 18.76 22.99 -11.09
N ASN A 230 19.04 21.69 -11.17
CA ASN A 230 20.41 21.14 -11.09
C ASN A 230 21.16 21.06 -12.42
N THR A 231 20.59 21.54 -13.54
CA THR A 231 21.39 21.80 -14.75
C THR A 231 22.20 23.07 -14.52
N VAL A 232 23.45 22.89 -14.06
CA VAL A 232 24.49 23.93 -13.97
C VAL A 232 24.52 24.71 -15.29
N MET A 233 24.17 26.00 -15.26
CA MET A 233 24.32 26.85 -16.44
C MET A 233 25.80 26.84 -16.86
N PRO A 234 26.13 26.54 -18.13
CA PRO A 234 27.52 26.55 -18.55
C PRO A 234 28.11 27.95 -18.33
N VAL A 235 29.21 28.00 -17.56
CA VAL A 235 29.95 29.21 -17.13
C VAL A 235 30.46 30.05 -18.31
N ASN A 236 30.34 29.55 -19.55
CA ASN A 236 30.79 30.25 -20.75
C ASN A 236 30.04 31.55 -21.08
N ARG A 237 28.91 31.88 -20.41
CA ARG A 237 28.25 33.20 -20.60
C ARG A 237 28.68 34.28 -19.61
N ALA A 238 29.41 33.95 -18.54
CA ALA A 238 29.84 34.96 -17.56
C ALA A 238 31.11 35.71 -17.99
N VAL A 239 31.91 35.15 -18.90
CA VAL A 239 33.18 35.77 -19.34
C VAL A 239 32.98 36.75 -20.51
N GLN A 240 31.89 36.63 -21.28
CA GLN A 240 31.68 37.46 -22.48
C GLN A 240 31.12 38.86 -22.19
N MET A 241 30.65 39.15 -20.97
CA MET A 241 30.19 40.50 -20.58
C MET A 241 31.28 41.39 -19.96
N ARG A 242 32.48 40.86 -19.67
CA ARG A 242 33.56 41.67 -19.05
C ARG A 242 34.51 42.32 -20.07
N THR A 243 34.32 42.10 -21.36
CA THR A 243 35.23 42.58 -22.41
C THR A 243 34.70 43.78 -23.20
N ILE A 244 33.53 44.33 -22.85
CA ILE A 244 32.89 45.42 -23.64
C ILE A 244 33.01 46.80 -22.96
N THR A 245 33.52 46.89 -21.72
CA THR A 245 33.75 48.19 -21.05
C THR A 245 35.23 48.56 -21.03
N GLY A 246 35.85 48.60 -22.21
CA GLY A 246 37.24 48.98 -22.37
C GLY A 246 37.49 49.63 -23.72
N THR A 247 36.93 50.82 -23.93
CA THR A 247 37.45 51.92 -24.77
C THR A 247 36.56 53.13 -24.58
#